data_AF-A0A6N0NWZ4-F1
#
_entry.id   AF-A0A6N0NWZ4-F1
#
_cell.length_a   1.000
_cell.length_b   1.000
_cell.length_c   1.000
_cell.angle_alpha   90.00
_cell.angle_beta   90.00
_cell.angle_gamma   90.00
#
_symmetry.space_group_name_H-M   'P 1'
#
loop_
_entity.id
_entity.type
_entity.pdbx_description
1 polymer ?
#
loop_
_entity_poly.entity_id
_entity_poly.type
_entity_poly.pdbx_seq_one_letter_code
_entity_poly.pdbx_strand_id
1 'polypeptide(L)'
;MRCRSEQCREISSFLERRDGTLDVVYEAPRSNPSFRRYVRKIITDQEGLLKGVVLGEDISNSMWTGYKNATLGFLRSAEESNRFIIERACLSVLVSETSEKYLELLKTRRWHVMVDSGYTIRNERDALRSVRRFLGREVRLDRFTIYLAGEPTCERHLMFPRYSISVKELESSLHLKVRAKCRKCSRDAKYFTLAMPKASALMGLATHIRGMKGDVLKTTYSNISRIIHPYGFNDLEKDRVFTLWARDLLTVLREVNRLLVLGG
;
A
#
# COMPACT_ATOMS: atom_id res chain seq x y z
N MET A 1 11.43 -24.81 -6.33
CA MET A 1 11.87 -25.83 -5.33
C MET A 1 12.02 -27.17 -6.07
N ARG A 2 13.15 -27.90 -5.97
CA ARG A 2 13.21 -29.27 -6.56
C ARG A 2 12.46 -30.23 -5.63
N CYS A 3 11.18 -30.46 -5.88
CA CYS A 3 10.33 -31.27 -5.00
C CYS A 3 10.57 -32.76 -5.16
N ARG A 4 10.91 -33.43 -4.05
CA ARG A 4 11.16 -34.88 -4.00
C ARG A 4 10.10 -35.67 -3.24
N SER A 5 9.33 -35.04 -2.34
CA SER A 5 8.24 -35.67 -1.59
C SER A 5 6.86 -35.27 -2.09
N GLU A 6 5.85 -36.11 -1.82
CA GLU A 6 4.44 -35.84 -2.13
C GLU A 6 3.93 -34.55 -1.47
N GLN A 7 4.15 -34.40 -0.16
CA GLN A 7 3.81 -33.17 0.58
C GLN A 7 4.45 -31.90 -0.02
N CYS A 8 5.66 -32.00 -0.59
CA CYS A 8 6.30 -30.88 -1.28
C CYS A 8 5.54 -30.49 -2.55
N ARG A 9 5.04 -31.47 -3.31
CA ARG A 9 4.24 -31.24 -4.52
C ARG A 9 2.88 -30.63 -4.16
N GLU A 10 2.22 -31.13 -3.12
CA GLU A 10 0.96 -30.56 -2.63
C GLU A 10 1.12 -29.09 -2.24
N ILE A 11 2.14 -28.77 -1.42
CA ILE A 11 2.43 -27.38 -1.06
C ILE A 11 2.70 -26.55 -2.31
N SER A 12 3.55 -27.03 -3.23
CA SER A 12 3.89 -26.26 -4.44
C SER A 12 2.67 -25.97 -5.30
N SER A 13 1.81 -26.96 -5.52
CA SER A 13 0.55 -26.80 -6.26
C SER A 13 -0.39 -25.82 -5.56
N PHE A 14 -0.50 -25.89 -4.23
CA PHE A 14 -1.30 -24.93 -3.47
C PHE A 14 -0.78 -23.49 -3.59
N LEU A 15 0.54 -23.30 -3.64
CA LEU A 15 1.15 -21.97 -3.80
C LEU A 15 0.84 -21.30 -5.15
N GLU A 16 0.50 -22.08 -6.17
CA GLU A 16 0.17 -21.58 -7.51
C GLU A 16 -1.27 -21.10 -7.65
N ARG A 17 -2.15 -21.46 -6.71
CA ARG A 17 -3.57 -21.09 -6.72
C ARG A 17 -3.76 -19.58 -6.68
N ARG A 18 -4.80 -19.12 -7.39
CA ARG A 18 -5.18 -17.71 -7.51
C ARG A 18 -6.50 -17.37 -6.83
N ASP A 19 -7.17 -18.38 -6.29
CA ASP A 19 -8.42 -18.23 -5.54
C ASP A 19 -8.25 -17.31 -4.33
N GLY A 20 -9.34 -16.71 -3.88
CA GLY A 20 -9.32 -15.90 -2.66
C GLY A 20 -8.94 -16.76 -1.45
N THR A 21 -8.23 -16.16 -0.48
CA THR A 21 -7.73 -16.91 0.68
C THR A 21 -8.84 -17.57 1.48
N LEU A 22 -10.00 -16.93 1.57
CA LEU A 22 -11.18 -17.50 2.21
C LEU A 22 -11.74 -18.71 1.48
N ASP A 23 -11.64 -18.72 0.15
CA ASP A 23 -12.25 -19.76 -0.68
C ASP A 23 -11.50 -21.09 -0.53
N VAL A 24 -10.25 -21.05 -0.04
CA VAL A 24 -9.35 -22.21 0.01
C VAL A 24 -8.74 -22.43 1.40
N VAL A 25 -9.28 -21.75 2.41
CA VAL A 25 -8.74 -21.72 3.77
C VAL A 25 -8.67 -23.14 4.39
N TYR A 26 -9.65 -23.99 4.08
CA TYR A 26 -9.71 -25.37 4.59
C TYR A 26 -8.96 -26.38 3.70
N GLU A 27 -8.51 -25.95 2.51
CA GLU A 27 -7.81 -26.81 1.54
C GLU A 27 -6.28 -26.73 1.68
N ALA A 28 -5.77 -25.81 2.51
CA ALA A 28 -4.34 -25.62 2.66
C ALA A 28 -3.63 -26.86 3.22
N PRO A 29 -2.60 -27.39 2.54
CA PRO A 29 -1.84 -28.51 3.07
C PRO A 29 -1.01 -28.09 4.29
N ARG A 30 -0.71 -29.06 5.16
CA ARG A 30 0.15 -28.82 6.32
C ARG A 30 1.57 -28.45 5.87
N SER A 31 2.10 -27.35 6.40
CA SER A 31 3.51 -26.98 6.24
C SER A 31 4.44 -28.06 6.80
N ASN A 32 5.72 -28.03 6.39
CA ASN A 32 6.78 -28.82 7.00
C ASN A 32 8.03 -27.97 7.31
N PRO A 33 8.98 -28.46 8.12
CA PRO A 33 10.16 -27.67 8.51
C PRO A 33 11.01 -27.18 7.33
N SER A 34 11.09 -27.95 6.24
CA SER A 34 11.84 -27.57 5.04
C SER A 34 11.16 -26.40 4.31
N PHE A 35 9.82 -26.42 4.20
CA PHE A 35 9.06 -25.31 3.63
C PHE A 35 9.18 -24.04 4.47
N ARG A 36 9.12 -24.14 5.81
CA ARG A 36 9.34 -22.99 6.70
C ARG A 36 10.72 -22.35 6.52
N ARG A 37 11.77 -23.19 6.43
CA ARG A 37 13.14 -22.72 6.15
C ARG A 37 13.24 -22.05 4.78
N TYR A 38 12.54 -22.57 3.78
CA TYR A 38 12.48 -21.97 2.45
C TYR A 38 11.85 -20.57 2.48
N VAL A 39 10.68 -20.41 3.13
CA VAL A 39 10.03 -19.10 3.29
C VAL A 39 10.91 -18.13 4.09
N ARG A 40 11.55 -18.60 5.17
CA ARG A 40 12.51 -17.79 5.94
C ARG A 40 13.64 -17.27 5.06
N LYS A 41 14.23 -18.13 4.22
CA LYS A 41 15.29 -17.72 3.29
C LYS A 41 14.79 -16.63 2.33
N ILE A 42 13.58 -16.79 1.78
CA ILE A 42 12.98 -15.75 0.92
C ILE A 42 12.90 -14.42 1.66
N ILE A 43 12.42 -14.40 2.91
CA ILE A 43 12.32 -13.15 3.68
C ILE A 43 13.70 -12.51 3.86
N THR A 44 14.72 -13.29 4.21
CA THR A 44 16.11 -12.79 4.33
C THR A 44 16.65 -12.24 3.01
N ASP A 45 16.41 -12.92 1.89
CA ASP A 45 16.83 -12.46 0.57
C ASP A 45 16.11 -11.15 0.20
N GLN A 46 14.80 -11.06 0.50
CA GLN A 46 14.00 -9.84 0.28
C GLN A 46 14.46 -8.66 1.14
N GLU A 47 14.85 -8.90 2.39
CA GLU A 47 15.46 -7.88 3.26
C GLU A 47 16.69 -7.22 2.62
N GLY A 48 17.50 -8.02 1.93
CA GLY A 48 18.64 -7.52 1.16
C GLY A 48 18.23 -6.56 0.04
N LEU A 49 17.16 -6.89 -0.69
CA LEU A 49 16.62 -6.09 -1.79
C LEU A 49 15.96 -4.79 -1.32
N LEU A 50 15.44 -4.75 -0.10
CA LEU A 50 14.74 -3.58 0.47
C LEU A 50 15.70 -2.53 1.06
N LYS A 51 17.01 -2.78 1.09
CA LYS A 51 17.99 -1.80 1.57
C LYS A 51 17.97 -0.54 0.71
N GLY A 52 17.86 0.62 1.36
CA GLY A 52 17.80 1.92 0.68
C GLY A 52 16.43 2.26 0.08
N VAL A 53 15.45 1.36 0.13
CA VAL A 53 14.07 1.64 -0.26
C VAL A 53 13.40 2.48 0.84
N VAL A 54 12.67 3.52 0.46
CA VAL A 54 11.83 4.30 1.39
C VAL A 54 10.86 3.34 2.09
N LEU A 55 10.80 3.35 3.43
CA LEU A 55 10.00 2.40 4.23
C LEU A 55 10.37 0.91 4.04
N GLY A 56 11.55 0.60 3.48
CA GLY A 56 12.01 -0.77 3.29
C GLY A 56 12.12 -1.54 4.60
N GLU A 57 12.57 -0.87 5.68
CA GLU A 57 12.64 -1.45 7.02
C GLU A 57 11.24 -1.83 7.57
N ASP A 58 10.23 -0.97 7.37
CA ASP A 58 8.85 -1.26 7.78
C ASP A 58 8.29 -2.50 7.06
N ILE A 59 8.63 -2.66 5.77
CA ILE A 59 8.25 -3.83 4.97
C ILE A 59 8.94 -5.09 5.51
N SER A 60 10.24 -5.04 5.76
CA SER A 60 11.02 -6.14 6.33
C SER A 60 10.51 -6.59 7.70
N ASN A 61 10.27 -5.63 8.60
CA ASN A 61 9.71 -5.89 9.93
C ASN A 61 8.33 -6.57 9.84
N SER A 62 7.53 -6.19 8.84
CA SER A 62 6.22 -6.80 8.61
C SER A 62 6.33 -8.23 8.09
N MET A 63 7.28 -8.54 7.19
CA MET A 63 7.54 -9.92 6.77
C MET A 63 7.87 -10.83 7.95
N TRP A 64 8.76 -10.39 8.85
CA TRP A 64 9.14 -11.16 10.03
C TRP A 64 8.02 -11.29 11.06
N THR A 65 7.24 -10.22 11.26
CA THR A 65 6.06 -10.24 12.13
C THR A 65 5.02 -11.24 11.61
N GLY A 66 4.76 -11.22 10.30
CA GLY A 66 3.90 -12.18 9.62
C GLY A 66 4.39 -13.62 9.81
N TYR A 67 5.69 -13.85 9.59
CA TYR A 67 6.32 -15.16 9.77
C TYR A 67 6.13 -15.69 11.19
N LYS A 68 6.43 -14.86 12.20
CA LYS A 68 6.28 -15.24 13.61
C LYS A 68 4.83 -15.60 13.92
N ASN A 69 3.88 -14.74 13.56
CA ASN A 69 2.46 -14.98 13.82
C ASN A 69 1.94 -16.24 13.11
N ALA A 70 2.32 -16.45 11.86
CA ALA A 70 1.95 -17.63 11.10
C ALA A 70 2.48 -18.92 11.72
N THR A 71 3.73 -18.92 12.22
CA THR A 71 4.29 -20.11 12.90
C THR A 71 3.58 -20.45 14.21
N LEU A 72 2.94 -19.47 14.85
CA LEU A 72 2.14 -19.63 16.05
C LEU A 72 0.68 -19.98 15.76
N GLY A 73 0.27 -20.01 14.48
CA GLY A 73 -1.12 -20.29 14.08
C GLY A 73 -2.05 -19.08 14.10
N PHE A 74 -1.52 -17.86 14.25
CA PHE A 74 -2.32 -16.63 14.27
C PHE A 74 -2.55 -16.07 12.85
N LEU A 75 -3.48 -16.67 12.11
CA LEU A 75 -3.76 -16.30 10.70
C LEU A 75 -4.09 -14.80 10.55
N ARG A 76 -4.99 -14.27 11.39
CA ARG A 76 -5.41 -12.85 11.34
C ARG A 76 -4.22 -11.89 11.45
N SER A 77 -3.37 -12.08 12.45
CA SER A 77 -2.19 -11.24 12.70
C SER A 77 -1.10 -11.43 11.64
N ALA A 78 -1.00 -12.64 11.07
CA ALA A 78 -0.10 -12.92 9.96
C ALA A 78 -0.54 -12.18 8.69
N GLU A 79 -1.83 -12.25 8.34
CA GLU A 79 -2.40 -11.59 7.16
C GLU A 79 -2.44 -10.05 7.29
N GLU A 80 -2.62 -9.52 8.49
CA GLU A 80 -2.46 -8.09 8.74
C GLU A 80 -1.05 -7.60 8.36
N SER A 81 -0.03 -8.43 8.55
CA SER A 81 1.33 -8.11 8.14
C SER A 81 1.47 -8.07 6.61
N ASN A 82 0.82 -8.98 5.88
CA ASN A 82 0.76 -8.94 4.40
C ASN A 82 0.09 -7.66 3.90
N ARG A 83 -0.99 -7.22 4.56
CA ARG A 83 -1.67 -5.96 4.26
C ARG A 83 -0.73 -4.77 4.42
N PHE A 84 0.00 -4.73 5.54
CA PHE A 84 0.93 -3.65 5.83
C PHE A 84 2.09 -3.58 4.83
N ILE A 85 2.61 -4.72 4.36
CA ILE A 85 3.61 -4.78 3.29
C ILE A 85 3.11 -4.05 2.04
N ILE A 86 1.88 -4.33 1.59
CA ILE A 86 1.27 -3.68 0.43
C ILE A 86 1.16 -2.17 0.64
N GLU A 87 0.63 -1.75 1.79
CA GLU A 87 0.44 -0.33 2.12
C GLU A 87 1.77 0.43 2.15
N ARG A 88 2.80 -0.15 2.78
CA ARG A 88 4.13 0.45 2.87
C ARG A 88 4.79 0.56 1.51
N ALA A 89 4.78 -0.51 0.71
CA ALA A 89 5.35 -0.47 -0.64
C ALA A 89 4.67 0.58 -1.55
N CYS A 90 3.34 0.70 -1.49
CA CYS A 90 2.63 1.72 -2.24
C CYS A 90 2.95 3.14 -1.73
N LEU A 91 3.08 3.31 -0.42
CA LEU A 91 3.48 4.59 0.16
C LEU A 91 4.93 4.95 -0.20
N SER A 92 5.84 3.98 -0.26
CA SER A 92 7.21 4.20 -0.73
C SER A 92 7.23 4.83 -2.10
N VAL A 93 6.50 4.26 -3.07
CA VAL A 93 6.38 4.81 -4.42
C VAL A 93 5.80 6.23 -4.40
N LEU A 94 4.69 6.44 -3.68
CA LEU A 94 4.07 7.76 -3.61
C LEU A 94 5.02 8.81 -3.02
N VAL A 95 5.72 8.48 -1.93
CA VAL A 95 6.67 9.37 -1.27
C VAL A 95 7.85 9.71 -2.19
N SER A 96 8.48 8.70 -2.77
CA SER A 96 9.67 8.87 -3.62
C SER A 96 9.40 9.74 -4.85
N GLU A 97 8.18 9.72 -5.38
CA GLU A 97 7.83 10.42 -6.61
C GLU A 97 7.14 11.77 -6.33
N THR A 98 6.63 11.98 -5.12
CA THR A 98 5.85 13.19 -4.80
C THR A 98 6.44 13.99 -3.63
N SER A 99 6.24 13.58 -2.39
CA SER A 99 6.62 14.39 -1.23
C SER A 99 6.98 13.57 0.00
N GLU A 100 8.16 13.87 0.55
CA GLU A 100 8.62 13.34 1.85
C GLU A 100 7.76 13.78 3.04
N LYS A 101 6.92 14.81 2.87
CA LYS A 101 5.99 15.29 3.91
C LYS A 101 5.03 14.19 4.38
N TYR A 102 4.72 13.21 3.54
CA TYR A 102 3.94 12.04 3.95
C TYR A 102 4.64 11.21 5.05
N LEU A 103 5.97 11.11 5.03
CA LEU A 103 6.73 10.44 6.10
C LEU A 103 6.69 11.24 7.41
N GLU A 104 6.81 12.57 7.32
CA GLU A 104 6.68 13.45 8.48
C GLU A 104 5.28 13.31 9.12
N LEU A 105 4.24 13.27 8.29
CA LEU A 105 2.85 13.11 8.72
C LEU A 105 2.61 11.79 9.48
N LEU A 106 3.26 10.71 9.06
CA LEU A 106 3.22 9.43 9.77
C LEU A 106 3.94 9.51 11.12
N LYS A 107 5.18 10.01 11.14
CA LYS A 107 6.01 10.11 12.35
C LYS A 107 5.38 10.98 13.43
N THR A 108 4.75 12.08 13.01
CA THR A 108 4.10 13.05 13.92
C THR A 108 2.64 12.70 14.24
N ARG A 109 2.12 11.56 13.74
CA ARG A 109 0.71 11.14 13.85
C ARG A 109 -0.30 12.16 13.26
N ARG A 110 0.18 13.18 12.54
CA ARG A 110 -0.65 14.21 11.90
C ARG A 110 -1.47 13.66 10.73
N TRP A 111 -1.06 12.54 10.15
CA TRP A 111 -1.84 11.83 9.13
C TRP A 111 -3.29 11.60 9.58
N HIS A 112 -3.50 11.06 10.79
CA HIS A 112 -4.84 10.78 11.31
C HIS A 112 -5.65 12.06 11.54
N VAL A 113 -5.02 13.09 12.12
CA VAL A 113 -5.66 14.40 12.33
C VAL A 113 -6.14 15.03 11.01
N MET A 114 -5.34 14.90 9.94
CA MET A 114 -5.72 15.38 8.61
C MET A 114 -6.87 14.56 8.02
N VAL A 115 -6.86 13.23 8.17
CA VAL A 115 -7.96 12.35 7.77
C VAL A 115 -9.26 12.74 8.48
N ASP A 116 -9.22 12.93 9.80
CA ASP A 116 -10.40 13.30 10.61
C ASP A 116 -10.92 14.69 10.24
N SER A 117 -10.01 15.59 9.85
CA SER A 117 -10.34 16.92 9.30
C SER A 117 -10.83 16.87 7.85
N GLY A 118 -11.01 15.68 7.26
CA GLY A 118 -11.53 15.46 5.93
C GLY A 118 -10.55 15.75 4.79
N TYR A 119 -9.23 15.76 5.03
CA TYR A 119 -8.22 15.85 3.98
C TYR A 119 -7.85 14.45 3.51
N THR A 120 -8.71 13.84 2.70
CA THR A 120 -8.60 12.41 2.35
C THR A 120 -8.83 12.18 0.86
N ILE A 121 -7.96 11.37 0.25
CA ILE A 121 -8.18 10.81 -1.08
C ILE A 121 -8.83 9.44 -0.90
N ARG A 122 -10.10 9.31 -1.30
CA ARG A 122 -10.88 8.08 -1.11
C ARG A 122 -10.65 7.04 -2.21
N ASN A 123 -10.42 7.51 -3.43
CA ASN A 123 -10.12 6.65 -4.57
C ASN A 123 -9.18 7.37 -5.55
N GLU A 124 -8.49 6.57 -6.35
CA GLU A 124 -7.55 7.02 -7.38
C GLU A 124 -8.22 7.92 -8.44
N ARG A 125 -9.39 7.51 -8.94
CA ARG A 125 -10.09 8.20 -10.03
C ARG A 125 -10.42 9.64 -9.68
N ASP A 126 -10.87 9.91 -8.46
CA ASP A 126 -11.22 11.25 -8.00
C ASP A 126 -9.98 12.12 -7.81
N ALA A 127 -8.89 11.56 -7.28
CA ALA A 127 -7.61 12.28 -7.22
C ALA A 127 -7.12 12.67 -8.61
N LEU A 128 -7.03 11.70 -9.54
CA LEU A 128 -6.56 11.96 -10.90
C LEU A 128 -7.50 12.91 -11.65
N ARG A 129 -8.82 12.82 -11.43
CA ARG A 129 -9.80 13.77 -11.98
C ARG A 129 -9.58 15.18 -11.44
N SER A 130 -9.32 15.32 -10.14
CA SER A 130 -9.03 16.63 -9.53
C SER A 130 -7.79 17.27 -10.16
N VAL A 131 -6.71 16.49 -10.31
CA VAL A 131 -5.47 16.97 -10.96
C VAL A 131 -5.74 17.32 -12.42
N ARG A 132 -6.41 16.45 -13.18
CA ARG A 132 -6.71 16.64 -14.60
C ARG A 132 -7.53 17.90 -14.87
N ARG A 133 -8.46 18.24 -13.97
CA ARG A 133 -9.27 19.47 -14.07
C ARG A 133 -8.42 20.73 -14.22
N PHE A 134 -7.23 20.75 -13.62
CA PHE A 134 -6.31 21.89 -13.71
C PHE A 134 -5.28 21.74 -14.83
N LEU A 135 -4.77 20.52 -15.06
CA LEU A 135 -3.72 20.29 -16.05
C LEU A 135 -4.23 20.23 -17.49
N GLY A 136 -5.48 19.81 -17.72
CA GLY A 136 -6.07 19.65 -19.06
C GLY A 136 -5.42 18.56 -19.94
N ARG A 137 -4.48 17.77 -19.40
CA ARG A 137 -3.67 16.77 -20.10
C ARG A 137 -3.49 15.49 -19.29
N GLU A 138 -2.66 14.58 -19.79
CA GLU A 138 -2.26 13.38 -19.06
C GLU A 138 -1.69 13.73 -17.66
N VAL A 139 -2.09 12.95 -16.66
CA VAL A 139 -1.79 13.25 -15.25
C VAL A 139 -0.51 12.53 -14.86
N ARG A 140 0.59 13.27 -14.71
CA ARG A 140 1.77 12.80 -13.98
C ARG A 140 1.67 13.29 -12.53
N LEU A 141 1.92 12.39 -11.58
CA LEU A 141 2.00 12.74 -10.16
C LEU A 141 3.45 13.01 -9.79
N ASP A 142 3.74 14.24 -9.39
CA ASP A 142 5.05 14.70 -8.94
C ASP A 142 4.92 15.56 -7.67
N ARG A 143 6.02 16.19 -7.26
CA ARG A 143 6.10 17.03 -6.06
C ARG A 143 5.13 18.22 -6.03
N PHE A 144 4.63 18.66 -7.18
CA PHE A 144 3.69 19.77 -7.29
C PHE A 144 2.29 19.28 -7.62
N THR A 145 2.13 18.40 -8.60
CA THR A 145 0.79 17.98 -9.05
C THR A 145 0.04 17.17 -7.99
N ILE A 146 0.73 16.51 -7.05
CA ILE A 146 0.09 15.81 -5.94
C ILE A 146 -0.77 16.74 -5.07
N TYR A 147 -0.39 18.01 -4.93
CA TYR A 147 -1.18 18.98 -4.17
C TYR A 147 -2.52 19.29 -4.85
N LEU A 148 -2.62 19.17 -6.17
CA LEU A 148 -3.87 19.36 -6.90
C LEU A 148 -4.87 18.22 -6.69
N ALA A 149 -4.41 17.05 -6.24
CA ALA A 149 -5.27 15.98 -5.73
C ALA A 149 -5.76 16.26 -4.29
N GLY A 150 -5.11 17.22 -3.63
CA GLY A 150 -5.46 17.71 -2.31
C GLY A 150 -6.57 18.75 -2.31
N GLU A 151 -6.65 19.45 -1.20
CA GLU A 151 -7.81 20.28 -0.86
C GLU A 151 -7.49 21.78 -0.95
N PRO A 152 -8.24 22.56 -1.73
CA PRO A 152 -8.03 23.99 -1.85
C PRO A 152 -8.53 24.74 -0.61
N THR A 153 -7.71 25.63 -0.05
CA THR A 153 -8.02 26.42 1.14
C THR A 153 -7.67 27.91 0.95
N CYS A 154 -8.44 28.80 1.58
CA CYS A 154 -8.06 30.22 1.72
C CYS A 154 -7.23 30.40 3.00
N GLU A 155 -6.58 31.55 3.16
CA GLU A 155 -5.75 31.89 4.34
C GLU A 155 -6.46 31.64 5.66
N ARG A 156 -7.73 32.04 5.78
CA ARG A 156 -8.54 31.85 7.00
C ARG A 156 -8.77 30.38 7.36
N HIS A 157 -8.82 29.49 6.37
CA HIS A 157 -9.13 28.06 6.57
C HIS A 157 -7.91 27.15 6.40
N LEU A 158 -6.71 27.72 6.33
CA LEU A 158 -5.46 26.97 6.24
C LEU A 158 -5.09 26.35 7.60
N MET A 159 -5.55 25.14 7.84
CA MET A 159 -5.29 24.42 9.10
C MET A 159 -3.89 23.77 9.15
N PHE A 160 -3.32 23.45 7.99
CA PHE A 160 -2.09 22.68 7.88
C PHE A 160 -1.03 23.40 7.03
N PRO A 161 -0.50 24.57 7.46
CA PRO A 161 0.45 25.34 6.65
C PRO A 161 1.68 24.54 6.20
N ARG A 162 2.23 23.70 7.09
CA ARG A 162 3.42 22.86 6.80
C ARG A 162 3.19 21.84 5.70
N TYR A 163 1.96 21.43 5.45
CA TYR A 163 1.57 20.41 4.46
C TYR A 163 0.81 21.01 3.28
N SER A 164 0.99 22.30 3.04
CA SER A 164 0.33 23.05 1.99
C SER A 164 1.33 23.78 1.11
N ILE A 165 0.92 24.01 -0.14
CA ILE A 165 1.64 24.80 -1.13
C ILE A 165 0.78 25.98 -1.56
N SER A 166 1.39 27.12 -1.85
CA SER A 166 0.64 28.29 -2.31
C SER A 166 0.19 28.10 -3.77
N VAL A 167 -0.95 28.72 -4.12
CA VAL A 167 -1.42 28.75 -5.51
C VAL A 167 -0.40 29.43 -6.43
N LYS A 168 0.21 30.53 -5.98
CA LYS A 168 1.25 31.24 -6.76
C LYS A 168 2.44 30.33 -7.11
N GLU A 169 2.87 29.52 -6.15
CA GLU A 169 3.98 28.58 -6.35
C GLU A 169 3.59 27.44 -7.30
N LEU A 170 2.37 26.92 -7.21
CA LEU A 170 1.85 25.93 -8.16
C LEU A 170 1.75 26.51 -9.58
N GLU A 171 1.21 27.71 -9.74
CA GLU A 171 1.07 28.37 -11.04
C GLU A 171 2.44 28.61 -11.70
N SER A 172 3.42 29.06 -10.91
CA SER A 172 4.79 29.25 -11.37
C SER A 172 5.44 27.93 -11.79
N SER A 173 5.32 26.89 -10.95
CA SER A 173 6.00 25.60 -11.17
C SER A 173 5.37 24.75 -12.27
N LEU A 174 4.06 24.88 -12.48
CA LEU A 174 3.30 24.10 -13.45
C LEU A 174 2.96 24.88 -14.73
N HIS A 175 3.33 26.16 -14.80
CA HIS A 175 3.06 27.06 -15.93
C HIS A 175 1.58 27.09 -16.33
N LEU A 176 0.68 27.19 -15.35
CA LEU A 176 -0.77 27.19 -15.56
C LEU A 176 -1.47 28.17 -14.63
N LYS A 177 -2.75 28.47 -14.89
CA LYS A 177 -3.59 29.25 -13.98
C LYS A 177 -4.46 28.32 -13.14
N VAL A 178 -4.38 28.43 -11.82
CA VAL A 178 -5.19 27.64 -10.90
C VAL A 178 -6.38 28.45 -10.42
N ARG A 179 -7.56 28.17 -10.99
CA ARG A 179 -8.82 28.74 -10.51
C ARG A 179 -9.50 27.75 -9.57
N ALA A 180 -9.24 27.87 -8.28
CA ALA A 180 -9.82 27.02 -7.24
C ALA A 180 -10.54 27.84 -6.17
N LYS A 181 -11.62 27.29 -5.62
CA LYS A 181 -12.36 27.87 -4.51
C LYS A 181 -12.07 27.09 -3.23
N CYS A 182 -11.98 27.80 -2.11
CA CYS A 182 -11.79 27.19 -0.81
C CYS A 182 -12.95 26.25 -0.50
N ARG A 183 -12.63 25.00 -0.13
CA ARG A 183 -13.64 23.96 0.17
C ARG A 183 -14.63 24.32 1.29
N LYS A 184 -14.28 25.27 2.17
CA LYS A 184 -15.07 25.64 3.36
C LYS A 184 -15.96 26.86 3.15
N CYS A 185 -15.55 27.83 2.34
CA CYS A 185 -16.28 29.10 2.21
C CYS A 185 -16.40 29.62 0.77
N SER A 186 -15.96 28.86 -0.22
CA SER A 186 -16.08 29.18 -1.66
C SER A 186 -15.40 30.47 -2.12
N ARG A 187 -14.67 31.18 -1.25
CA ARG A 187 -13.75 32.27 -1.63
C ARG A 187 -12.57 31.72 -2.42
N ASP A 188 -11.80 32.57 -3.08
CA ASP A 188 -10.61 32.14 -3.81
C ASP A 188 -9.63 31.41 -2.89
N ALA A 189 -9.19 30.24 -3.34
CA ALA A 189 -8.17 29.48 -2.65
C ALA A 189 -6.81 30.18 -2.83
N LYS A 190 -6.01 30.16 -1.77
CA LYS A 190 -4.63 30.66 -1.76
C LYS A 190 -3.63 29.52 -1.61
N TYR A 191 -4.08 28.35 -1.16
CA TYR A 191 -3.26 27.18 -0.93
C TYR A 191 -3.97 25.91 -1.39
N PHE A 192 -3.17 24.88 -1.66
CA PHE A 192 -3.60 23.49 -1.70
C PHE A 192 -2.90 22.73 -0.58
N THR A 193 -3.67 21.97 0.18
CA THR A 193 -3.16 21.12 1.26
C THR A 193 -3.12 19.67 0.80
N LEU A 194 -2.03 18.95 1.09
CA LEU A 194 -1.95 17.50 0.83
C LEU A 194 -3.17 16.77 1.41
N ALA A 195 -3.66 15.76 0.70
CA ALA A 195 -4.74 14.90 1.16
C ALA A 195 -4.23 13.47 1.33
N MET A 196 -4.70 12.81 2.39
CA MET A 196 -4.18 11.52 2.80
C MET A 196 -4.88 10.40 2.03
N PRO A 197 -4.18 9.59 1.23
CA PRO A 197 -4.82 8.49 0.54
C PRO A 197 -5.23 7.37 1.50
N LYS A 198 -6.48 6.91 1.37
CA LYS A 198 -6.89 5.61 1.92
C LYS A 198 -6.21 4.48 1.14
N ALA A 199 -6.13 3.28 1.71
CA ALA A 199 -5.42 2.16 1.11
C ALA A 199 -5.77 1.89 -0.37
N SER A 200 -7.05 1.90 -0.73
CA SER A 200 -7.50 1.72 -2.12
C SER A 200 -7.01 2.83 -3.07
N ALA A 201 -7.04 4.08 -2.61
CA ALA A 201 -6.48 5.21 -3.35
C ALA A 201 -4.96 5.10 -3.45
N LEU A 202 -4.29 4.75 -2.36
CA LEU A 202 -2.84 4.63 -2.30
C LEU A 202 -2.31 3.59 -3.30
N MET A 203 -2.93 2.40 -3.34
CA MET A 203 -2.59 1.38 -4.33
C MET A 203 -2.83 1.85 -5.76
N GLY A 204 -3.96 2.53 -6.01
CA GLY A 204 -4.26 3.08 -7.33
C GLY A 204 -3.28 4.16 -7.78
N LEU A 205 -2.93 5.09 -6.88
CA LEU A 205 -1.95 6.14 -7.18
C LEU A 205 -0.56 5.58 -7.42
N ALA A 206 -0.11 4.62 -6.60
CA ALA A 206 1.20 3.99 -6.76
C ALA A 206 1.32 3.21 -8.08
N THR A 207 0.27 2.48 -8.46
CA THR A 207 0.23 1.74 -9.73
C THR A 207 0.13 2.67 -10.94
N HIS A 208 -0.63 3.77 -10.82
CA HIS A 208 -0.64 4.85 -11.83
C HIS A 208 0.75 5.45 -12.03
N ILE A 209 1.45 5.79 -10.95
CA ILE A 209 2.81 6.33 -11.00
C ILE A 209 3.78 5.39 -11.71
N ARG A 210 3.64 4.08 -11.51
CA ARG A 210 4.48 3.06 -12.16
C ARG A 210 3.98 2.62 -13.55
N GLY A 211 2.85 3.15 -14.04
CA GLY A 211 2.25 2.71 -15.31
C GLY A 211 1.82 1.24 -15.30
N MET A 212 1.48 0.69 -14.14
CA MET A 212 1.14 -0.72 -13.96
C MET A 212 -0.37 -0.93 -13.80
N LYS A 213 -0.86 -2.09 -14.26
CA LYS A 213 -2.21 -2.56 -13.87
C LYS A 213 -2.19 -3.02 -12.41
N GLY A 214 -3.06 -2.43 -11.58
CA GLY A 214 -3.12 -2.70 -10.14
C GLY A 214 -4.08 -3.81 -9.71
N ASP A 215 -4.69 -4.55 -10.65
CA ASP A 215 -5.81 -5.46 -10.37
C ASP A 215 -5.43 -6.59 -9.41
N VAL A 216 -4.25 -7.19 -9.59
CA VAL A 216 -3.77 -8.28 -8.72
C VAL A 216 -3.55 -7.77 -7.30
N LEU A 217 -2.82 -6.66 -7.14
CA LEU A 217 -2.54 -6.07 -5.82
C LEU A 217 -3.83 -5.67 -5.08
N LYS A 218 -4.77 -5.02 -5.78
CA LYS A 218 -6.07 -4.61 -5.24
C LYS A 218 -6.91 -5.84 -4.83
N THR A 219 -6.92 -6.89 -5.65
CA THR A 219 -7.65 -8.14 -5.37
C THR A 219 -7.05 -8.87 -4.17
N THR A 220 -5.72 -9.02 -4.13
CA THR A 220 -5.00 -9.61 -2.99
C THR A 220 -5.27 -8.84 -1.71
N TYR A 221 -5.14 -7.50 -1.72
CA TYR A 221 -5.46 -6.67 -0.56
C TYR A 221 -6.90 -6.86 -0.08
N SER A 222 -7.87 -6.89 -1.00
CA SER A 222 -9.28 -7.07 -0.67
C SER A 222 -9.55 -8.45 -0.06
N ASN A 223 -8.92 -9.50 -0.57
CA ASN A 223 -9.05 -10.86 -0.06
C ASN A 223 -8.49 -10.98 1.36
N ILE A 224 -7.29 -10.46 1.59
CA ILE A 224 -6.64 -10.40 2.91
C ILE A 224 -7.52 -9.60 3.89
N SER A 225 -8.10 -8.48 3.45
CA SER A 225 -8.96 -7.64 4.31
C SER A 225 -10.17 -8.40 4.84
N ARG A 226 -10.75 -9.33 4.05
CA ARG A 226 -11.88 -10.17 4.49
C ARG A 226 -11.49 -11.14 5.63
N ILE A 227 -10.21 -11.52 5.74
CA ILE A 227 -9.70 -12.36 6.83
C ILE A 227 -9.55 -11.57 8.13
N ILE A 228 -9.17 -10.30 8.02
CA ILE A 228 -8.90 -9.45 9.20
C ILE A 228 -10.19 -9.02 9.90
N HIS A 229 -11.31 -9.01 9.16
CA HIS A 229 -12.65 -8.82 9.71
C HIS A 229 -13.03 -9.98 10.66
N PRO A 230 -13.93 -9.74 11.64
CA PRO A 230 -14.17 -10.63 12.79
C PRO A 230 -14.91 -11.95 12.46
N TYR A 231 -14.76 -12.48 11.26
CA TYR A 231 -15.29 -13.79 10.88
C TYR A 231 -14.29 -14.85 11.38
N GLY A 232 -14.60 -15.48 12.51
CA GLY A 232 -13.65 -16.30 13.29
C GLY A 232 -12.95 -17.42 12.51
N PHE A 233 -11.62 -17.34 12.45
CA PHE A 233 -10.72 -18.42 11.99
C PHE A 233 -9.98 -19.04 13.18
N ASN A 234 -10.71 -19.44 14.22
CA ASN A 234 -10.12 -19.89 15.48
C ASN A 234 -9.70 -21.36 15.47
N ASP A 235 -10.17 -22.14 14.49
CA ASP A 235 -10.01 -23.61 14.48
C ASP A 235 -9.04 -24.12 13.41
N LEU A 236 -8.20 -23.25 12.83
CA LEU A 236 -7.22 -23.65 11.84
C LEU A 236 -5.95 -24.18 12.49
N GLU A 237 -5.50 -25.34 12.04
CA GLU A 237 -4.23 -25.93 12.47
C GLU A 237 -3.04 -25.03 12.09
N LYS A 238 -2.12 -24.82 13.03
CA LYS A 238 -0.93 -23.95 12.87
C LYS A 238 -0.15 -24.19 11.58
N ASP A 239 -0.04 -25.45 11.16
CA ASP A 239 0.74 -25.82 9.98
C ASP A 239 0.02 -25.44 8.68
N ARG A 240 -1.32 -25.41 8.68
CA ARG A 240 -2.13 -24.94 7.56
C ARG A 240 -2.15 -23.42 7.49
N VAL A 241 -2.24 -22.76 8.65
CA VAL A 241 -2.11 -21.30 8.78
C VAL A 241 -0.80 -20.82 8.14
N PHE A 242 0.32 -21.50 8.44
CA PHE A 242 1.60 -21.14 7.85
C PHE A 242 1.58 -21.24 6.31
N THR A 243 1.01 -22.31 5.76
CA THR A 243 0.94 -22.50 4.30
C THR A 243 0.05 -21.46 3.62
N LEU A 244 -1.11 -21.13 4.21
CA LEU A 244 -1.99 -20.07 3.72
C LEU A 244 -1.28 -18.72 3.65
N TRP A 245 -0.74 -18.30 4.79
CA TRP A 245 -0.03 -17.03 4.89
C TRP A 245 1.16 -16.95 3.95
N ALA A 246 1.93 -18.05 3.82
CA ALA A 246 3.08 -18.08 2.92
C ALA A 246 2.66 -17.92 1.44
N ARG A 247 1.54 -18.51 1.00
CA ARG A 247 1.02 -18.30 -0.36
C ARG A 247 0.73 -16.83 -0.62
N ASP A 248 0.04 -16.18 0.31
CA ASP A 248 -0.35 -14.78 0.16
C ASP A 248 0.86 -13.87 0.22
N LEU A 249 1.79 -14.11 1.15
CA LEU A 249 3.07 -13.42 1.20
C LEU A 249 3.81 -13.51 -0.14
N LEU A 250 3.96 -14.71 -0.72
CA LEU A 250 4.70 -14.88 -1.99
C LEU A 250 4.03 -14.13 -3.15
N THR A 251 2.69 -14.08 -3.16
CA THR A 251 1.95 -13.28 -4.15
C THR A 251 2.19 -11.78 -3.93
N VAL A 252 2.13 -11.33 -2.67
CA VAL A 252 2.40 -9.94 -2.29
C VAL A 252 3.81 -9.53 -2.67
N LEU A 253 4.83 -10.32 -2.32
CA LEU A 253 6.23 -10.04 -2.63
C LEU A 253 6.48 -9.94 -4.14
N ARG A 254 5.85 -10.80 -4.94
CA ARG A 254 5.95 -10.68 -6.40
C ARG A 254 5.42 -9.33 -6.90
N GLU A 255 4.24 -8.91 -6.45
CA GLU A 255 3.67 -7.64 -6.91
C GLU A 255 4.41 -6.43 -6.35
N VAL A 256 4.87 -6.49 -5.10
CA VAL A 256 5.67 -5.44 -4.45
C VAL A 256 7.02 -5.29 -5.15
N ASN A 257 7.70 -6.38 -5.51
CA ASN A 257 8.98 -6.30 -6.21
C ASN A 257 8.82 -5.69 -7.60
N ARG A 258 7.74 -6.01 -8.31
CA ARG A 258 7.41 -5.34 -9.59
C ARG A 258 7.14 -3.85 -9.39
N LEU A 259 6.40 -3.48 -8.35
CA LEU A 259 6.06 -2.10 -8.03
C LEU A 259 7.28 -1.25 -7.63
N LEU A 260 8.20 -1.85 -6.88
CA LEU A 260 9.42 -1.21 -6.39
C LEU A 260 10.62 -1.38 -7.34
N VAL A 261 10.46 -2.14 -8.43
CA VAL A 261 11.51 -2.47 -9.41
C VAL A 261 12.71 -3.15 -8.73
N LEU A 262 12.43 -4.16 -7.92
CA LEU A 262 13.43 -4.96 -7.20
C LEU A 262 13.67 -6.29 -7.89
N GLY A 263 14.95 -6.66 -8.04
CA GLY A 263 15.35 -8.00 -8.50
C GLY A 263 15.06 -8.30 -9.98
N GLY A 264 15.54 -7.43 -10.88
CA GLY A 264 15.69 -7.77 -12.30
C GLY A 264 16.75 -8.85 -12.53
#